data_AF-A0A7C4CJ62-F1
#
_entry.id   AF-A0A7C4CJ62-F1
#
_cell.length_a   1.000
_cell.length_b   1.000
_cell.length_c   1.000
_cell.angle_alpha   90.00
_cell.angle_beta   90.00
_cell.angle_gamma   90.00
#
_symmetry.space_group_name_H-M   'P 1'
#
loop_
_entity.id
_entity.type
_entity.pdbx_description
1 polymer ?
#
loop_
_entity_poly.entity_id
_entity_poly.type
_entity_poly.pdbx_seq_one_letter_code
_entity_poly.pdbx_strand_id
1 'polypeptide(L)'
;AAGWVGSVNPIPRDKPEIALAYATAAEMLGMRWIYLEAGSGAEAPVPPEMVRLVRERTNLGIIVGGGLRSPELVRERAEAGANVIVVGTHIEEGRDALASVKEMKEALRKR
;
A
#
# COMPACT_ATOMS: atom_id res chain seq x y z
N ALA A 1 -13.13 6.91 -4.79
CA ALA A 1 -13.69 8.14 -4.19
C ALA A 1 -12.63 9.21 -3.91
N ALA A 2 -11.66 8.96 -3.01
CA ALA A 2 -10.66 9.97 -2.60
C ALA A 2 -9.90 10.62 -3.77
N GLY A 3 -9.37 9.83 -4.71
CA GLY A 3 -8.66 10.37 -5.88
C GLY A 3 -9.54 11.24 -6.79
N TRP A 4 -10.82 10.89 -6.94
CA TRP A 4 -11.76 11.67 -7.75
C TRP A 4 -12.08 13.02 -7.07
N VAL A 5 -12.40 13.01 -5.77
CA VAL A 5 -12.67 14.23 -5.00
C VAL A 5 -11.45 15.15 -4.96
N GLY A 6 -10.26 14.56 -4.77
CA GLY A 6 -9.00 15.31 -4.74
C GLY A 6 -8.51 15.77 -6.12
N SER A 7 -9.24 15.46 -7.21
CA SER A 7 -8.80 15.74 -8.58
C SER A 7 -7.37 15.22 -8.86
N VAL A 8 -7.04 14.06 -8.29
CA VAL A 8 -5.71 13.45 -8.40
C VAL A 8 -5.56 12.87 -9.79
N ASN A 9 -4.42 13.13 -10.43
CA ASN A 9 -3.99 12.36 -11.60
C ASN A 9 -3.33 11.06 -11.11
N PRO A 10 -3.98 9.89 -11.23
CA PRO A 10 -3.45 8.66 -10.63
C PRO A 10 -2.15 8.24 -11.31
N ILE A 11 -1.20 7.72 -10.53
CA ILE A 11 0.02 7.13 -11.08
C ILE A 11 -0.37 5.85 -11.84
N PRO A 12 -0.01 5.72 -13.15
CA PRO A 12 -0.25 4.49 -13.89
C PRO A 12 0.44 3.31 -13.22
N ARG A 13 -0.25 2.16 -13.17
CA ARG A 13 0.20 0.99 -12.40
C ARG A 13 1.50 0.39 -12.97
N ASP A 14 1.72 0.51 -14.27
CA ASP A 14 2.90 0.06 -15.01
C ASP A 14 4.05 1.09 -15.05
N LYS A 15 3.93 2.18 -14.28
CA LYS A 15 4.91 3.27 -14.21
C LYS A 15 5.45 3.49 -12.79
N PRO A 16 6.09 2.48 -12.17
CA PRO A 16 6.62 2.58 -10.81
C PRO A 16 7.66 3.71 -10.64
N GLU A 17 8.36 4.10 -11.71
CA GLU A 17 9.32 5.19 -11.72
C GLU A 17 8.71 6.55 -11.38
N ILE A 18 7.42 6.77 -11.68
CA ILE A 18 6.71 8.01 -11.31
C ILE A 18 6.51 8.04 -9.80
N ALA A 19 6.09 6.93 -9.19
CA ALA A 19 5.97 6.84 -7.73
C ALA A 19 7.32 7.07 -7.04
N LEU A 20 8.41 6.54 -7.60
CA LEU A 20 9.76 6.80 -7.11
C LEU A 20 10.10 8.29 -7.20
N ALA A 21 9.84 8.97 -8.31
CA ALA A 21 10.14 10.39 -8.45
C ALA A 21 9.46 11.25 -7.37
N TYR A 22 8.17 10.98 -7.09
CA TYR A 22 7.45 11.65 -6.00
C TYR A 22 7.98 11.26 -4.62
N ALA A 23 8.36 10.00 -4.41
CA ALA A 23 8.95 9.54 -3.16
C ALA A 23 10.29 10.23 -2.87
N THR A 24 11.19 10.31 -3.87
CA THR A 24 12.45 11.05 -3.74
C THR A 24 12.21 12.52 -3.44
N ALA A 25 11.26 13.16 -4.15
CA ALA A 25 10.89 14.54 -3.85
C ALA A 25 10.36 14.71 -2.41
N ALA A 26 9.50 13.80 -1.95
CA ALA A 26 8.99 13.80 -0.59
C ALA A 26 10.12 13.68 0.45
N GLU A 27 11.08 12.78 0.22
CA GLU A 27 12.26 12.62 1.07
C GLU A 27 13.11 13.90 1.11
N MET A 28 13.36 14.53 -0.04
CA MET A 28 14.10 15.80 -0.13
C MET A 28 13.37 16.96 0.58
N LEU A 29 12.04 16.92 0.64
CA LEU A 29 11.21 17.87 1.39
C LEU A 29 11.19 17.57 2.90
N GLY A 30 11.94 16.58 3.38
CA GLY A 30 12.04 16.21 4.79
C GLY A 30 10.87 15.35 5.29
N MET A 31 10.04 14.81 4.38
CA MET A 31 9.04 13.81 4.78
C MET A 31 9.75 12.54 5.24
N ARG A 32 9.16 11.87 6.22
CA ARG A 32 9.69 10.62 6.79
C ARG A 32 8.90 9.38 6.35
N TRP A 33 7.74 9.60 5.76
CA TRP A 33 6.79 8.56 5.37
C TRP A 33 6.18 8.88 4.01
N ILE A 34 5.87 7.84 3.25
CA ILE A 34 5.05 7.90 2.05
C ILE A 34 3.89 6.91 2.17
N TYR A 35 2.72 7.33 1.69
CA TYR A 35 1.54 6.48 1.62
C TYR A 35 1.18 6.23 0.15
N LEU A 36 1.39 4.98 -0.29
CA LEU A 36 0.97 4.50 -1.60
C LEU A 36 -0.46 3.94 -1.49
N GLU A 37 -1.41 4.65 -2.08
CA GLU A 37 -2.84 4.37 -1.97
C GLU A 37 -3.44 3.99 -3.34
N ALA A 38 -3.99 2.78 -3.45
CA ALA A 38 -4.67 2.30 -4.67
C ALA A 38 -6.13 2.77 -4.79
N GLY A 39 -6.71 3.25 -3.70
CA GLY A 39 -8.12 3.57 -3.53
C GLY A 39 -8.83 2.55 -2.65
N SER A 40 -9.69 3.04 -1.75
CA SER A 40 -10.65 2.20 -1.04
C SER A 40 -11.53 1.45 -2.03
N GLY A 41 -11.70 0.14 -1.81
CA GLY A 41 -12.42 -0.75 -2.72
C GLY A 41 -11.73 -1.01 -4.07
N ALA A 42 -10.50 -0.55 -4.32
CA ALA A 42 -9.80 -0.81 -5.59
C ALA A 42 -9.75 -2.31 -5.92
N GLU A 43 -9.92 -2.67 -7.20
CA GLU A 43 -9.89 -4.08 -7.64
C GLU A 43 -8.54 -4.75 -7.36
N ALA A 44 -7.44 -4.00 -7.53
CA ALA A 44 -6.09 -4.48 -7.29
C ALA A 44 -5.30 -3.50 -6.41
N PRO A 45 -4.57 -3.99 -5.39
CA PRO A 45 -3.73 -3.16 -4.53
C PRO A 45 -2.55 -2.55 -5.28
N VAL A 46 -1.81 -1.63 -4.65
CA VAL A 46 -0.58 -1.05 -5.23
C VAL A 46 0.35 -2.16 -5.72
N PRO A 47 0.92 -2.08 -6.95
CA PRO A 47 1.80 -3.12 -7.48
C PRO A 47 3.02 -3.37 -6.58
N PRO A 48 3.45 -4.64 -6.36
CA PRO A 48 4.60 -4.93 -5.50
C PRO A 48 5.89 -4.34 -6.05
N GLU A 49 6.07 -4.24 -7.38
CA GLU A 49 7.28 -3.64 -7.96
C GLU A 49 7.38 -2.15 -7.63
N MET A 50 6.26 -1.44 -7.55
CA MET A 50 6.22 -0.03 -7.16
C MET A 50 6.65 0.15 -5.71
N VAL A 51 6.13 -0.68 -4.80
CA VAL A 51 6.52 -0.68 -3.37
C VAL A 51 8.02 -0.99 -3.22
N ARG A 52 8.50 -2.02 -3.92
CA ARG A 52 9.90 -2.45 -3.88
C ARG A 52 10.84 -1.36 -4.40
N LEU A 53 10.51 -0.74 -5.53
CA LEU A 53 11.33 0.30 -6.11
C LEU A 53 11.48 1.51 -5.17
N VAL A 54 10.38 1.95 -4.53
CA VAL A 54 10.42 3.03 -3.55
C VAL A 54 11.24 2.64 -2.32
N ARG A 55 11.09 1.39 -1.84
CA ARG A 55 11.85 0.87 -0.70
C ARG A 55 13.35 0.83 -0.94
N GLU A 56 13.77 0.43 -2.14
CA GLU A 56 15.19 0.27 -2.51
C GLU A 56 15.91 1.59 -2.77
N ARG A 57 15.18 2.69 -2.96
CA ARG A 57 15.72 3.96 -3.45
C ARG A 57 15.48 5.15 -2.53
N THR A 58 14.74 4.96 -1.44
CA THR A 58 14.47 6.01 -0.43
C THR A 58 14.57 5.44 0.98
N ASN A 59 14.78 6.31 1.98
CA ASN A 59 14.77 5.94 3.39
C ASN A 59 13.40 6.18 4.06
N LEU A 60 12.37 6.46 3.26
CA LEU A 60 11.02 6.71 3.75
C LEU A 60 10.42 5.44 4.37
N GLY A 61 9.68 5.62 5.46
CA GLY A 61 8.73 4.60 5.89
C GLY A 61 7.58 4.50 4.89
N ILE A 62 7.19 3.27 4.51
CA ILE A 62 6.20 3.03 3.46
C ILE A 62 4.92 2.49 4.06
N ILE A 63 3.82 3.19 3.82
CA ILE A 63 2.45 2.77 4.10
C ILE A 63 1.81 2.35 2.78
N VAL A 64 1.12 1.20 2.76
CA VAL A 64 0.39 0.72 1.57
C VAL A 64 -1.07 0.44 1.92
N GLY A 65 -1.98 0.89 1.06
CA GLY A 65 -3.43 0.77 1.25
C GLY A 65 -4.20 0.66 -0.07
N GLY A 66 -5.47 0.27 0.07
CA GLY A 66 -6.39 0.05 -1.05
C GLY A 66 -6.31 -1.36 -1.64
N GLY A 67 -7.46 -2.02 -1.81
CA GLY A 67 -7.58 -3.31 -2.51
C GLY A 67 -6.96 -4.55 -1.85
N LEU A 68 -6.49 -4.46 -0.59
CA LEU A 68 -5.89 -5.59 0.14
C LEU A 68 -6.97 -6.46 0.78
N ARG A 69 -7.44 -7.49 0.06
CA ARG A 69 -8.56 -8.36 0.47
C ARG A 69 -8.18 -9.80 0.84
N SER A 70 -6.90 -10.13 0.85
CA SER A 70 -6.45 -11.46 1.25
C SER A 70 -5.12 -11.42 1.99
N PRO A 71 -4.84 -12.42 2.85
CA PRO A 71 -3.57 -12.49 3.55
C PRO A 71 -2.37 -12.60 2.62
N GLU A 72 -2.53 -13.22 1.45
CA GLU A 72 -1.50 -13.32 0.41
C GLU A 72 -1.14 -11.93 -0.13
N LEU A 73 -2.15 -11.12 -0.48
CA LEU A 73 -1.93 -9.77 -0.97
C LEU A 73 -1.24 -8.89 0.07
N VAL A 74 -1.64 -9.01 1.33
CA VAL A 74 -1.00 -8.33 2.47
C VAL A 74 0.46 -8.76 2.59
N ARG A 75 0.74 -10.06 2.56
CA ARG A 75 2.10 -10.60 2.64
C ARG A 75 2.98 -10.11 1.50
N GLU A 76 2.49 -10.12 0.26
CA GLU A 76 3.24 -9.64 -0.90
C GLU A 76 3.69 -8.17 -0.73
N ARG A 77 2.84 -7.30 -0.15
CA ARG A 77 3.17 -5.88 0.04
C ARG A 77 4.15 -5.68 1.19
N ALA A 78 4.01 -6.48 2.24
CA ALA A 78 4.97 -6.49 3.33
C ALA A 78 6.35 -6.93 2.82
N GLU A 79 6.42 -8.06 2.11
CA GLU A 79 7.64 -8.59 1.49
C GLU A 79 8.26 -7.61 0.49
N ALA A 80 7.45 -6.87 -0.27
CA ALA A 80 7.92 -5.82 -1.16
C ALA A 80 8.56 -4.62 -0.45
N GLY A 81 8.33 -4.44 0.86
CA GLY A 81 8.98 -3.40 1.64
C GLY A 81 8.05 -2.45 2.39
N ALA A 82 6.74 -2.68 2.37
CA ALA A 82 5.82 -1.90 3.19
C ALA A 82 6.13 -2.09 4.69
N ASN A 83 6.21 -0.97 5.42
CA ASN A 83 6.35 -0.95 6.87
C ASN A 83 4.98 -1.04 7.56
N VAL A 84 3.96 -0.42 6.94
CA VAL A 84 2.58 -0.41 7.44
C VAL A 84 1.65 -0.81 6.30
N ILE A 85 0.66 -1.63 6.63
CA ILE A 85 -0.39 -2.05 5.71
C ILE A 85 -1.74 -1.61 6.27
N VAL A 86 -2.53 -0.94 5.43
CA VAL A 86 -3.88 -0.46 5.75
C VAL A 86 -4.91 -1.35 5.06
N VAL A 87 -5.70 -2.06 5.86
CA VAL A 87 -6.83 -2.90 5.41
C VAL A 87 -8.12 -2.29 5.95
N GLY A 88 -9.05 -1.93 5.06
CA GLY A 88 -10.34 -1.33 5.42
C GLY A 88 -11.50 -2.17 4.91
N THR A 89 -11.93 -1.92 3.66
CA THR A 89 -13.12 -2.51 3.02
C THR A 89 -13.33 -4.01 3.27
N HIS A 90 -12.27 -4.82 3.21
CA HIS A 90 -12.37 -6.26 3.45
C HIS A 90 -12.84 -6.61 4.87
N ILE A 91 -12.40 -5.84 5.87
CA ILE A 91 -12.81 -6.01 7.27
C ILE A 91 -14.25 -5.50 7.46
N GLU A 92 -14.61 -4.39 6.81
CA GLU A 92 -15.94 -3.78 6.90
C GLU A 92 -17.04 -4.64 6.27
N GLU A 93 -16.75 -5.30 5.15
CA GLU A 93 -17.68 -6.19 4.44
C GLU A 93 -17.68 -7.63 5.01
N GLY A 94 -16.73 -7.94 5.88
CA GLY A 94 -16.58 -9.26 6.50
C GLY A 94 -17.63 -9.53 7.57
N ARG A 95 -17.94 -10.81 7.80
CA ARG A 95 -18.87 -11.24 8.87
C ARG A 95 -18.24 -11.18 10.27
N ASP A 96 -16.92 -11.32 10.36
CA ASP A 96 -16.17 -11.29 11.62
C ASP A 96 -14.85 -10.53 11.43
N ALA A 97 -14.85 -9.27 11.86
CA ALA A 97 -13.69 -8.39 11.75
C ALA A 97 -12.47 -8.92 12.53
N LEU A 98 -12.68 -9.56 13.68
CA LEU A 98 -11.58 -10.08 14.50
C LEU A 98 -10.91 -11.27 13.82
N ALA A 99 -11.70 -12.18 13.24
CA ALA A 99 -11.18 -13.30 12.47
C ALA A 99 -10.34 -12.81 11.28
N SER A 100 -10.86 -11.86 10.48
CA SER A 100 -10.13 -11.30 9.34
C SER A 100 -8.82 -10.62 9.77
N VAL A 101 -8.83 -9.82 10.84
CA VAL A 101 -7.60 -9.19 11.35
C VAL A 101 -6.58 -10.23 11.81
N LYS A 102 -7.04 -11.31 12.47
CA LYS A 102 -6.17 -12.39 12.92
C LYS A 102 -5.50 -13.10 11.75
N GLU A 103 -6.25 -13.40 10.70
CA GLU A 103 -5.77 -14.05 9.48
C GLU A 103 -4.67 -13.21 8.79
N MET A 104 -4.94 -11.91 8.61
CA MET A 104 -3.97 -10.97 8.02
C MET A 104 -2.69 -10.88 8.87
N LYS A 105 -2.83 -10.86 10.20
CA LYS A 105 -1.69 -10.83 11.12
C LYS A 105 -0.86 -12.12 11.05
N GLU A 106 -1.50 -13.27 10.89
CA GLU A 106 -0.79 -14.56 10.77
C GLU A 106 0.04 -14.63 9.48
N ALA A 107 -0.45 -14.08 8.37
CA ALA A 107 0.32 -13.99 7.12
C ALA A 107 1.59 -13.14 7.24
N LEU A 108 1.59 -12.12 8.11
CA LEU A 108 2.76 -11.28 8.35
C LEU A 108 3.81 -11.90 9.29
N ARG A 109 3.42 -12.88 10.13
CA ARG A 109 4.31 -13.53 11.10
C ARG A 109 5.26 -14.56 10.50
N LYS A 110 5.01 -15.03 9.28
CA LYS A 110 5.84 -16.04 8.59
C LYS A 110 7.04 -15.43 7.85
N ARG A 111 7.49 -14.26 8.28
CA ARG A 111 8.49 -13.42 7.61
C ARG A 111 9.79 -13.36 8.40
#